data_AF-A0A660WFQ9-F1
#
_entry.id   AF-A0A660WFQ9-F1
#
_cell.length_a   1.000
_cell.length_b   1.000
_cell.length_c   1.000
_cell.angle_alpha   90.00
_cell.angle_beta   90.00
_cell.angle_gamma   90.00
#
_symmetry.space_group_name_H-M   'P 1'
#
loop_
_entity.id
_entity.type
_entity.pdbx_description
1 polymer ?
#
loop_
_entity_poly.entity_id
_entity_poly.type
_entity_poly.pdbx_seq_one_letter_code
_entity_poly.pdbx_strand_id
1 'polypeptide(L)'
;MVNKTAEQIFANEKAVFAFNGSWCVNVYKGMNPDLDYGIMLPPRISNRFPLLVWGGAGSSFMVNAHSPYREEAVKFLKWLTALEQQSYLVRKTNNLPAIKECREDLPQVLVDFSRLLEKSTHPNSWDVWELPLVNETLARGIQAIVLGKKTPQAVAQEVQRVKERELAKKSN
;
A
#
# COMPACT_ATOMS: atom_id res chain seq x y z
N MET A 1 -7.19 -12.93 11.81
CA MET A 1 -7.46 -11.52 12.17
C MET A 1 -7.66 -10.77 10.87
N VAL A 2 -8.82 -10.14 10.67
CA VAL A 2 -9.06 -9.29 9.49
C VAL A 2 -8.49 -7.91 9.81
N ASN A 3 -8.04 -7.14 8.81
CA ASN A 3 -7.50 -5.79 9.00
C ASN A 3 -8.38 -4.92 9.91
N LYS A 4 -9.71 -5.04 9.78
CA LYS A 4 -10.69 -4.33 10.60
C LYS A 4 -10.53 -4.54 12.11
N THR A 5 -10.16 -5.74 12.54
CA THR A 5 -9.94 -6.04 13.97
C THR A 5 -8.71 -5.32 14.49
N ALA A 6 -7.61 -5.29 13.73
CA ALA A 6 -6.40 -4.56 14.12
C ALA A 6 -6.67 -3.05 14.20
N GLU A 7 -7.40 -2.51 13.22
CA GLU A 7 -7.83 -1.10 13.22
C GLU A 7 -8.69 -0.75 14.43
N GLN A 8 -9.65 -1.61 14.80
CA GLN A 8 -10.47 -1.42 15.98
C GLN A 8 -9.66 -1.46 17.29
N ILE A 9 -8.68 -2.35 17.40
CA ILE A 9 -7.83 -2.41 18.60
C ILE A 9 -7.04 -1.11 18.76
N PHE A 10 -6.43 -0.62 17.68
CA PHE A 10 -5.66 0.63 17.72
C PHE A 10 -6.54 1.86 17.95
N ALA A 11 -7.65 1.98 17.21
CA ALA A 11 -8.55 3.14 17.32
C ALA A 11 -9.24 3.24 18.69
N ASN A 12 -9.42 2.12 19.40
CA ASN A 12 -9.92 2.09 20.78
C ASN A 12 -8.78 2.14 21.82
N GLU A 13 -7.58 2.56 21.43
CA GLU A 13 -6.43 2.77 22.33
C GLU A 13 -5.97 1.51 23.08
N LYS A 14 -6.26 0.33 22.52
CA LYS A 14 -5.86 -0.98 23.09
C LYS A 14 -4.52 -1.48 22.54
N ALA A 15 -3.91 -0.77 21.61
CA ALA A 15 -2.56 -1.04 21.11
C ALA A 15 -1.79 0.27 20.91
N VAL A 16 -0.51 0.25 21.27
CA VAL A 16 0.40 1.40 21.12
C VAL A 16 0.81 1.61 19.66
N PHE A 17 0.88 0.54 18.86
CA PHE A 17 1.31 0.59 17.46
C PHE A 17 0.36 -0.17 16.55
N ALA A 18 0.20 0.31 15.32
CA ALA A 18 -0.49 -0.37 14.24
C ALA A 18 0.32 -0.30 12.94
N PHE A 19 0.47 -1.44 12.26
CA PHE A 19 1.02 -1.50 10.90
C PHE A 19 -0.11 -1.28 9.90
N ASN A 20 -0.17 -0.09 9.29
CA ASN A 20 -1.22 0.26 8.33
C ASN A 20 -0.72 1.30 7.31
N GLY A 21 -1.47 1.51 6.24
CA GLY A 21 -1.19 2.53 5.23
C GLY A 21 -2.01 3.81 5.44
N SER A 22 -1.80 4.81 4.57
CA SER A 22 -2.45 6.14 4.70
C SER A 22 -3.97 6.12 4.65
N TRP A 23 -4.59 5.07 4.08
CA TRP A 23 -6.05 4.88 4.10
C TRP A 23 -6.62 4.74 5.51
N CYS A 24 -5.78 4.41 6.51
CA CYS A 24 -6.20 4.29 7.90
C CYS A 24 -6.71 5.60 8.49
N VAL A 25 -6.29 6.77 7.96
CA VAL A 25 -6.67 8.07 8.51
C VAL A 25 -8.18 8.25 8.50
N ASN A 26 -8.83 7.94 7.37
CA ASN A 26 -10.29 7.98 7.29
C ASN A 26 -10.97 6.95 8.19
N VAL A 27 -10.38 5.75 8.29
CA VAL A 27 -10.92 4.67 9.11
C VAL A 27 -10.89 5.05 10.59
N TYR A 28 -9.75 5.56 11.07
CA TYR A 28 -9.57 5.97 12.46
C TYR A 28 -10.44 7.18 12.77
N LYS A 29 -10.49 8.20 11.89
CA LYS A 29 -11.42 9.34 12.02
C LYS A 29 -12.88 8.89 12.21
N GLY A 30 -13.31 7.85 11.48
CA GLY A 30 -14.66 7.30 11.59
C GLY A 30 -14.90 6.42 12.82
N MET A 31 -13.86 5.82 13.39
CA MET A 31 -13.96 4.97 14.59
C MET A 31 -13.82 5.76 15.89
N ASN A 32 -12.83 6.65 15.94
CA ASN A 32 -12.49 7.48 17.08
C ASN A 32 -11.96 8.83 16.54
N PRO A 33 -12.82 9.86 16.40
CA PRO A 33 -12.44 11.15 15.83
C PRO A 33 -11.46 11.94 16.70
N ASP A 34 -11.35 11.58 17.98
CA ASP A 34 -10.49 12.21 18.98
C ASP A 34 -9.16 11.47 19.17
N LEU A 35 -8.93 10.39 18.41
CA LEU A 35 -7.69 9.63 18.47
C LEU A 35 -6.49 10.52 18.11
N ASP A 36 -5.58 10.70 19.05
CA ASP A 36 -4.30 11.38 18.84
C ASP A 36 -3.22 10.35 18.50
N TYR A 37 -2.70 10.41 17.28
CA TYR A 37 -1.68 9.48 16.81
C TYR A 37 -0.74 10.13 15.78
N GLY A 38 0.50 9.66 15.83
CA GLY A 38 1.52 9.98 14.83
C GLY A 38 1.77 8.82 13.89
N ILE A 39 2.65 9.05 12.91
CA ILE A 39 3.14 8.00 12.02
C ILE A 39 4.66 7.94 12.09
N MET A 40 5.19 6.74 11.88
CA MET A 40 6.63 6.52 11.82
C MET A 40 6.94 5.34 10.90
N LEU A 41 8.18 5.28 10.43
CA LEU A 41 8.67 4.07 9.78
C LEU A 41 8.79 2.93 10.80
N PRO A 42 8.64 1.67 10.37
CA PRO A 42 8.93 0.52 11.22
C PRO A 42 10.33 0.60 11.84
N PRO A 43 10.54 0.04 13.04
CA PRO A 43 11.87 -0.02 13.64
C PRO A 43 12.88 -0.69 12.70
N ARG A 44 14.05 -0.07 12.56
CA ARG A 44 15.14 -0.63 11.75
C ARG A 44 15.72 -1.87 12.43
N ILE A 45 15.76 -2.98 11.70
CA ILE A 45 16.35 -4.24 12.20
C ILE A 45 17.84 -4.41 11.86
N SER A 46 18.34 -3.73 10.82
CA SER A 46 19.76 -3.71 10.46
C SER A 46 20.12 -2.53 9.56
N ASN A 47 21.41 -2.23 9.46
CA ASN A 47 21.97 -1.25 8.52
C ASN A 47 22.41 -1.87 7.19
N ARG A 48 22.19 -3.18 6.98
CA ARG A 48 22.65 -3.89 5.78
C ARG A 48 21.91 -3.45 4.52
N PHE A 49 20.64 -3.06 4.65
CA PHE A 49 19.79 -2.67 3.54
C PHE A 49 19.03 -1.37 3.88
N PRO A 50 18.65 -0.57 2.86
CA PRO A 50 17.79 0.58 3.07
C PRO A 50 16.46 0.14 3.68
N LEU A 51 15.92 0.95 4.59
CA LEU A 51 14.57 0.75 5.11
C LEU A 51 13.60 1.38 4.12
N LEU A 52 12.90 0.54 3.37
CA LEU A 52 11.88 0.96 2.41
C LEU A 52 10.53 0.36 2.82
N VAL A 53 9.47 1.11 2.60
CA VAL A 53 8.08 0.66 2.79
C VAL A 53 7.39 0.56 1.45
N TRP A 54 6.44 -0.36 1.29
CA TRP A 54 5.62 -0.37 0.08
C TRP A 54 4.79 0.92 0.00
N GLY A 55 4.86 1.60 -1.13
CA GLY A 55 4.05 2.78 -1.40
C GLY A 55 3.85 2.98 -2.90
N GLY A 56 2.97 3.91 -3.27
CA GLY A 56 2.56 4.13 -4.65
C GLY A 56 1.06 4.39 -4.74
N ALA A 57 0.51 4.39 -5.96
CA ALA A 57 -0.91 4.51 -6.18
C ALA A 57 -1.64 3.30 -5.56
N GLY A 58 -2.39 3.53 -4.48
CA GLY A 58 -3.12 2.46 -3.78
C GLY A 58 -4.27 1.88 -4.62
N SER A 59 -4.86 2.70 -5.50
CA SER A 59 -5.84 2.28 -6.49
C SER A 59 -5.81 3.24 -7.67
N SER A 60 -6.04 2.71 -8.86
CA SER A 60 -6.06 3.50 -10.11
C SER A 60 -7.38 3.25 -10.83
N PHE A 61 -8.00 4.31 -11.34
CA PHE A 61 -9.11 4.18 -12.26
C PHE A 61 -8.59 3.84 -13.65
N MET A 62 -9.18 2.82 -14.27
CA MET A 62 -8.82 2.36 -15.61
C MET A 62 -10.06 2.41 -16.50
N VAL A 63 -9.87 2.71 -17.79
CA VAL A 63 -10.95 2.68 -18.78
C VAL A 63 -10.90 1.36 -19.55
N ASN A 64 -12.05 0.68 -19.63
CA ASN A 64 -12.17 -0.53 -20.45
C ASN A 64 -11.92 -0.19 -21.93
N ALA A 65 -10.93 -0.85 -22.53
CA ALA A 65 -10.53 -0.65 -23.92
C ALA A 65 -11.66 -0.92 -24.94
N HIS A 66 -12.62 -1.78 -24.58
CA HIS A 66 -13.76 -2.16 -25.42
C HIS A 66 -15.05 -1.36 -25.14
N SER A 67 -15.01 -0.37 -24.24
CA SER A 67 -16.18 0.45 -23.96
C SER A 67 -16.56 1.32 -25.16
N PRO A 68 -17.85 1.38 -25.55
CA PRO A 68 -18.31 2.34 -26.56
C PRO A 68 -18.23 3.80 -26.09
N TYR A 69 -18.08 4.04 -24.77
CA TYR A 69 -18.03 5.38 -24.15
C TYR A 69 -16.62 5.73 -23.64
N ARG A 70 -15.59 5.27 -24.36
CA ARG A 70 -14.20 5.41 -23.92
C ARG A 70 -13.79 6.88 -23.78
N GLU A 71 -14.21 7.74 -24.70
CA GLU A 71 -13.84 9.16 -24.67
C GLU A 71 -14.48 9.90 -23.49
N GLU A 72 -15.75 9.62 -23.21
CA GLU A 72 -16.50 10.16 -22.09
C GLU A 72 -15.91 9.68 -20.76
N ALA A 73 -15.56 8.41 -20.65
CA ALA A 73 -14.89 7.86 -19.48
C ALA A 73 -13.55 8.56 -19.22
N VAL A 74 -12.75 8.81 -20.26
CA VAL A 74 -11.49 9.57 -20.13
C VAL A 74 -11.76 11.01 -19.71
N LYS A 75 -12.76 11.70 -20.29
CA LYS A 75 -13.16 13.05 -19.88
C LYS A 75 -13.59 13.10 -18.41
N PHE A 76 -14.36 12.11 -17.97
CA PHE A 76 -14.78 11.98 -16.57
C PHE A 76 -13.59 11.78 -15.64
N LEU A 77 -12.65 10.90 -15.97
CA LEU A 77 -11.46 10.69 -15.13
C LEU A 77 -10.60 11.95 -15.04
N LYS A 78 -10.44 12.70 -16.15
CA LYS A 78 -9.74 14.00 -16.12
C LYS A 78 -10.42 15.00 -15.20
N TRP A 79 -11.75 15.08 -15.24
CA TRP A 79 -12.54 15.90 -14.33
C TRP A 79 -12.40 15.43 -12.87
N LEU A 80 -12.49 14.12 -12.62
CA LEU A 80 -12.38 13.52 -11.28
C LEU A 80 -11.01 13.80 -10.63
N THR A 81 -9.95 13.86 -11.43
CA THR A 81 -8.59 14.15 -10.98
C THR A 81 -8.20 15.62 -11.04
N ALA A 82 -9.11 16.52 -11.46
CA ALA A 82 -8.83 17.95 -11.46
C ALA A 82 -8.81 18.51 -10.02
N LEU A 83 -8.18 19.68 -9.85
CA LEU A 83 -7.89 20.28 -8.56
C LEU A 83 -9.11 20.41 -7.66
N GLU A 84 -10.20 20.98 -8.17
CA GLU A 84 -11.42 21.18 -7.39
C GLU A 84 -12.00 19.86 -6.87
N GLN A 85 -12.06 18.84 -7.73
CA GLN A 85 -12.62 17.53 -7.41
C GLN A 85 -11.72 16.77 -6.44
N GLN A 86 -10.40 16.82 -6.62
CA GLN A 86 -9.44 16.22 -5.69
C GLN A 86 -9.47 16.93 -4.33
N SER A 87 -9.51 18.25 -4.29
CA SER A 87 -9.65 19.02 -3.05
C SER A 87 -10.95 18.69 -2.32
N TYR A 88 -12.07 18.53 -3.05
CA TYR A 88 -13.31 18.05 -2.47
C TYR A 88 -13.16 16.64 -1.87
N LEU A 89 -12.57 15.70 -2.61
CA LEU A 89 -12.39 14.32 -2.16
C LEU A 89 -11.46 14.21 -0.95
N VAL A 90 -10.38 14.98 -0.90
CA VAL A 90 -9.48 15.04 0.27
C VAL A 90 -10.26 15.44 1.52
N ARG A 91 -11.03 16.53 1.45
CA ARG A 91 -11.83 17.03 2.58
C ARG A 91 -12.92 16.05 3.02
N LYS A 92 -13.49 15.27 2.09
CA LYS A 92 -14.56 14.32 2.41
C LYS A 92 -14.07 12.95 2.84
N THR A 93 -12.89 12.53 2.41
CA THR A 93 -12.44 11.15 2.56
C THR A 93 -11.16 11.01 3.38
N ASN A 94 -10.47 12.09 3.76
CA ASN A 94 -9.21 12.04 4.51
C ASN A 94 -8.19 11.06 3.88
N ASN A 95 -8.09 11.06 2.55
CA ASN A 95 -7.12 10.27 1.80
C ASN A 95 -6.11 11.17 1.10
N LEU A 96 -4.96 10.60 0.73
CA LEU A 96 -3.99 11.28 -0.11
C LEU A 96 -4.59 11.51 -1.52
N PRO A 97 -4.45 12.72 -2.08
CA PRO A 97 -4.89 13.04 -3.44
C PRO A 97 -3.99 12.37 -4.49
N ALA A 98 -4.53 12.25 -5.72
CA ALA A 98 -3.75 11.80 -6.87
C ALA A 98 -2.85 12.89 -7.46
N ILE A 99 -3.05 14.15 -7.06
CA ILE A 99 -2.31 15.33 -7.55
C ILE A 99 -1.60 16.06 -6.40
N LYS A 100 -0.59 16.87 -6.71
CA LYS A 100 0.26 17.53 -5.69
C LYS A 100 -0.34 18.83 -5.15
N GLU A 101 -1.24 19.42 -5.92
CA GLU A 101 -1.79 20.76 -5.75
C GLU A 101 -2.79 20.85 -4.58
N CYS A 102 -3.29 19.72 -4.06
CA CYS A 102 -4.22 19.68 -2.92
C CYS A 102 -3.52 19.68 -1.55
N ARG A 103 -2.25 20.10 -1.46
CA ARG A 103 -1.46 19.97 -0.22
C ARG A 103 -2.03 20.77 0.95
N GLU A 104 -2.63 21.92 0.67
CA GLU A 104 -3.19 22.82 1.70
C GLU A 104 -4.45 22.25 2.38
N ASP A 105 -5.15 21.33 1.72
CA ASP A 105 -6.36 20.67 2.23
C ASP A 105 -6.05 19.43 3.11
N LEU A 106 -4.78 19.03 3.24
CA LEU A 106 -4.38 17.80 3.91
C LEU A 106 -4.35 17.98 5.44
N PRO A 107 -5.02 17.10 6.22
CA PRO A 107 -4.72 16.92 7.63
C PRO A 107 -3.24 16.66 7.87
N GLN A 108 -2.70 17.14 9.00
CA GLN A 108 -1.28 17.04 9.33
C GLN A 108 -0.75 15.59 9.25
N VAL A 109 -1.53 14.61 9.71
CA VAL A 109 -1.15 13.19 9.63
C VAL A 109 -0.96 12.70 8.18
N LEU A 110 -1.71 13.22 7.21
CA LEU A 110 -1.51 12.90 5.80
C LEU A 110 -0.30 13.64 5.21
N VAL A 111 -0.02 14.85 5.69
CA VAL A 111 1.24 15.54 5.36
C VAL A 111 2.42 14.71 5.83
N ASP A 112 2.37 14.12 7.02
CA ASP A 112 3.42 13.24 7.51
C ASP A 112 3.54 11.99 6.63
N PHE A 113 2.42 11.39 6.20
CA PHE A 113 2.47 10.24 5.28
C PHE A 113 3.13 10.61 3.96
N SER A 114 2.82 11.81 3.43
CA SER A 114 3.41 12.29 2.18
C SER A 114 4.93 12.44 2.26
N ARG A 115 5.49 12.80 3.43
CA ARG A 115 6.94 12.89 3.64
C ARG A 115 7.62 11.53 3.60
N LEU A 116 6.92 10.47 4.01
CA LEU A 116 7.45 9.11 3.99
C LEU A 116 7.45 8.48 2.59
N LEU A 117 6.81 9.11 1.59
CA LEU A 117 6.81 8.62 0.21
C LEU A 117 8.23 8.53 -0.40
N GLU A 118 9.18 9.36 0.04
CA GLU A 118 10.59 9.26 -0.38
C GLU A 118 11.28 7.97 0.09
N LYS A 119 10.72 7.32 1.12
CA LYS A 119 11.16 6.00 1.62
C LYS A 119 10.28 4.88 1.11
N SER A 120 9.40 5.17 0.15
CA SER A 120 8.56 4.16 -0.46
C SER A 120 9.25 3.44 -1.60
N THR A 121 8.83 2.20 -1.84
CA THR A 121 9.23 1.40 -2.98
C THR A 121 8.01 0.83 -3.65
N HIS A 122 8.04 0.77 -4.99
CA HIS A 122 7.00 0.14 -5.80
C HIS A 122 7.66 -0.69 -6.89
N PRO A 123 7.10 -1.83 -7.30
CA PRO A 123 7.61 -2.61 -8.41
C PRO A 123 7.79 -1.80 -9.70
N ASN A 124 6.92 -0.82 -9.96
CA ASN A 124 7.08 0.15 -11.07
C ASN A 124 8.39 0.96 -11.04
N SER A 125 9.07 1.02 -9.90
CA SER A 125 10.36 1.71 -9.74
C SER A 125 11.56 0.76 -9.83
N TRP A 126 11.35 -0.53 -10.08
CA TRP A 126 12.41 -1.52 -10.13
C TRP A 126 12.78 -1.85 -11.58
N ASP A 127 14.07 -1.99 -11.85
CA ASP A 127 14.57 -2.42 -13.16
C ASP A 127 14.18 -3.87 -13.49
N VAL A 128 14.03 -4.70 -12.45
CA VAL A 128 13.71 -6.12 -12.57
C VAL A 128 12.49 -6.44 -11.74
N TRP A 129 11.56 -7.12 -12.40
CA TRP A 129 10.32 -7.60 -11.80
C TRP A 129 10.42 -9.07 -11.49
N GLU A 130 10.06 -9.42 -10.27
CA GLU A 130 9.93 -10.83 -9.90
C GLU A 130 8.67 -11.44 -10.54
N LEU A 131 8.72 -12.74 -10.84
CA LEU A 131 7.62 -13.45 -11.46
C LEU A 131 6.40 -13.51 -10.51
N PRO A 132 5.17 -13.32 -11.00
CA PRO A 132 3.97 -13.29 -10.15
C PRO A 132 3.84 -14.52 -9.22
N LEU A 133 4.14 -15.70 -9.75
CA LEU A 133 4.07 -16.95 -8.97
C LEU A 133 5.14 -17.03 -7.87
N VAL A 134 6.32 -16.43 -8.08
CA VAL A 134 7.38 -16.36 -7.06
C VAL A 134 6.94 -15.42 -5.95
N ASN A 135 6.38 -14.25 -6.28
CA ASN A 135 5.81 -13.32 -5.31
C ASN A 135 4.67 -13.93 -4.50
N GLU A 136 3.75 -14.64 -5.16
CA GLU A 136 2.65 -15.35 -4.49
C GLU A 136 3.18 -16.44 -3.53
N THR A 137 4.17 -17.21 -3.97
CA THR A 137 4.82 -18.23 -3.14
C THR A 137 5.47 -17.60 -1.90
N LEU A 138 6.17 -16.48 -2.06
CA LEU A 138 6.77 -15.74 -0.94
C LEU A 138 5.69 -15.24 0.03
N ALA A 139 4.63 -14.61 -0.47
CA ALA A 139 3.56 -14.06 0.35
C ALA A 139 2.85 -15.15 1.20
N ARG A 140 2.49 -16.28 0.58
CA ARG A 140 1.91 -17.43 1.30
C ARG A 140 2.91 -18.05 2.28
N GLY A 141 4.18 -18.10 1.91
CA GLY A 141 5.26 -18.58 2.77
C GLY A 141 5.39 -17.77 4.05
N ILE A 142 5.36 -16.44 3.95
CA ILE A 142 5.39 -15.53 5.12
C ILE A 142 4.17 -15.80 6.03
N GLN A 143 2.98 -15.96 5.46
CA GLN A 143 1.78 -16.32 6.24
C GLN A 143 1.97 -17.68 6.95
N ALA A 144 2.56 -18.67 6.28
CA ALA A 144 2.84 -19.97 6.88
C ALA A 144 3.86 -19.89 8.03
N ILE A 145 4.86 -19.00 7.95
CA ILE A 145 5.80 -18.74 9.04
C ILE A 145 5.07 -18.16 10.25
N VAL A 146 4.24 -17.14 10.05
CA VAL A 146 3.47 -16.49 11.12
C VAL A 146 2.52 -17.49 11.81
N LEU A 147 1.95 -18.42 11.04
CA LEU A 147 1.09 -19.49 11.57
C LEU A 147 1.85 -20.67 12.20
N GLY A 148 3.18 -20.63 12.25
CA GLY A 148 4.01 -21.72 12.77
C GLY A 148 4.01 -22.98 11.91
N LYS A 149 3.53 -22.91 10.66
CA LYS A 149 3.39 -24.06 9.75
C LYS A 149 4.67 -24.39 9.00
N LYS A 150 5.56 -23.41 8.80
CA LYS A 150 6.84 -23.57 8.09
C LYS A 150 7.93 -22.73 8.76
N THR A 151 9.17 -23.20 8.68
CA THR A 151 10.34 -22.41 9.09
C THR A 151 10.71 -21.39 8.01
N PRO A 152 11.41 -20.28 8.36
CA PRO A 152 11.93 -19.34 7.37
C PRO A 152 12.81 -20.00 6.30
N GLN A 153 13.65 -20.96 6.68
CA GLN A 153 14.54 -21.70 5.79
C GLN A 153 13.75 -22.54 4.77
N ALA A 154 12.70 -23.25 5.22
CA ALA A 154 11.87 -24.06 4.35
C ALA A 154 11.14 -23.21 3.31
N VAL A 155 10.61 -22.04 3.71
CA VAL A 155 9.97 -21.09 2.80
C VAL A 155 10.97 -20.53 1.79
N ALA A 156 12.17 -20.14 2.23
CA ALA A 156 13.19 -19.61 1.33
C ALA A 156 13.58 -20.63 0.24
N GLN A 157 13.77 -21.91 0.62
CA GLN A 157 14.05 -22.99 -0.33
C GLN A 157 12.90 -23.22 -1.33
N GLU A 158 11.65 -23.12 -0.87
CA GLU A 158 10.48 -23.26 -1.72
C GLU A 158 10.34 -22.13 -2.74
N VAL A 159 10.51 -20.89 -2.29
CA VAL A 159 10.52 -19.70 -3.17
C VAL A 159 11.61 -19.84 -4.22
N GLN A 160 12.81 -20.24 -3.82
CA GLN A 160 13.94 -20.45 -4.73
C GLN A 160 13.65 -21.52 -5.78
N ARG A 161 13.13 -22.68 -5.37
CA ARG A 161 12.77 -23.77 -6.29
C ARG A 161 11.70 -23.36 -7.31
N VAL A 162 10.69 -22.59 -6.87
CA VAL A 162 9.65 -22.06 -7.77
C VAL A 162 10.27 -21.09 -8.78
N LYS A 163 11.16 -20.21 -8.32
CA LYS A 163 11.86 -19.26 -9.19
C LYS A 163 12.68 -19.97 -10.27
N GLU A 164 13.51 -20.93 -9.89
CA GLU A 164 14.33 -21.72 -10.83
C GLU A 164 13.47 -22.44 -11.87
N ARG A 165 12.37 -23.06 -11.45
CA ARG A 165 11.43 -23.73 -12.35
C ARG A 165 10.81 -22.77 -13.36
N GLU A 166 10.35 -21.60 -12.92
CA GLU A 166 9.72 -20.63 -13.83
C GLU A 166 10.72 -19.95 -14.76
N LEU A 167 11.97 -19.76 -14.34
CA LEU A 167 13.04 -19.28 -15.21
C LEU A 167 13.38 -20.30 -16.31
N ALA A 168 13.48 -21.59 -15.97
CA ALA A 168 13.75 -22.65 -16.93
C ALA A 168 12.68 -22.74 -18.04
N LYS A 169 11.41 -22.46 -17.73
CA LYS A 169 10.32 -22.42 -18.73
C LYS A 169 10.45 -21.29 -19.74
N LYS A 170 11.09 -20.17 -19.38
CA LYS A 170 11.28 -19.02 -20.28
C LYS A 170 12.48 -19.19 -21.21
N SER A 171 13.38 -20.13 -20.91
CA SER A 171 14.58 -20.41 -21.69
C SER A 171 14.35 -21.47 -22.79
N ASN A 172 13.16 -22.08 -22.85
CA ASN A 172 12.70 -22.98 -23.90
C ASN A 172 11.62 -22.30 -24.75
#